data_AF-A0A852TJC0-F1
#
_entry.id   AF-A0A852TJC0-F1
#
_cell.length_a   1.000
_cell.length_b   1.000
_cell.length_c   1.000
_cell.angle_alpha   90.00
_cell.angle_beta   90.00
_cell.angle_gamma   90.00
#
_symmetry.space_group_name_H-M   'P 1'
#
loop_
_entity.id
_entity.type
_entity.pdbx_description
1 polymer ?
#
loop_
_entity_poly.entity_id
_entity_poly.type
_entity_poly.pdbx_seq_one_letter_code
_entity_poly.pdbx_strand_id
1 'polypeptide(L)'
;MKFFNAILIIILSMLILSACGKSNFRSESKETISAVKEALNEKAKKTNKKSGDINFYLPFGYEIEDESPNNIILKNGSKQYILFNNPQENKMSNVVYKSTVAQNKDLDINEQFKKSGQFGYLIIKKLDDDMNEMTIGIGGTKITTLIKTSSMKNEAAVMTQMVKSVLNDKK
;
A
#
# COMPACT_ATOMS: atom_id res chain seq x y z
N MET A 1 -46.25 13.49 29.11
CA MET A 1 -46.15 13.15 27.67
C MET A 1 -45.06 13.93 26.92
N LYS A 2 -44.95 15.28 27.04
CA LYS A 2 -43.95 16.06 26.27
C LYS A 2 -42.47 15.68 26.55
N PHE A 3 -42.11 15.36 27.79
CA PHE A 3 -40.75 14.94 28.16
C PHE A 3 -40.37 13.54 27.65
N PHE A 4 -41.33 12.63 27.56
CA PHE A 4 -41.11 11.27 27.06
C PHE A 4 -40.81 11.26 25.56
N ASN A 5 -41.50 12.13 24.81
CA ASN A 5 -41.26 12.33 23.38
C ASN A 5 -39.88 12.95 23.10
N ALA A 6 -39.43 13.88 23.95
CA ALA A 6 -38.09 14.48 23.83
C ALA A 6 -36.97 13.46 24.10
N ILE A 7 -37.12 12.61 25.12
CA ILE A 7 -36.17 11.54 25.44
C ILE A 7 -36.11 10.51 24.30
N LEU A 8 -37.26 10.13 23.73
CA LEU A 8 -37.32 9.21 22.58
C LEU A 8 -36.61 9.78 21.35
N ILE A 9 -36.75 11.07 21.07
CA ILE A 9 -36.07 11.75 19.95
C ILE A 9 -34.55 11.79 20.16
N ILE A 10 -34.08 11.97 21.39
CA ILE A 10 -32.64 11.96 21.73
C ILE A 10 -32.04 10.56 21.61
N ILE A 11 -32.76 9.52 22.05
CA ILE A 11 -32.31 8.14 21.90
C ILE A 11 -32.30 7.73 20.41
N LEU A 12 -33.31 8.15 19.66
CA LEU A 12 -33.39 7.89 18.22
C LEU A 12 -32.27 8.61 17.45
N SER A 13 -31.92 9.84 17.83
CA SER A 13 -30.82 10.57 17.20
C SER A 13 -29.45 9.96 17.52
N MET A 14 -29.23 9.44 18.73
CA MET A 14 -28.01 8.69 19.08
C MET A 14 -27.83 7.40 18.26
N LEU A 15 -28.92 6.70 17.91
CA LEU A 15 -28.86 5.48 17.10
C LEU A 15 -28.45 5.74 15.63
N ILE A 16 -28.78 6.91 15.08
CA ILE A 16 -28.45 7.28 13.70
C ILE A 16 -26.96 7.64 13.53
N LEU A 17 -26.24 8.00 14.60
CA LEU A 17 -24.81 8.36 14.53
C LEU A 17 -23.85 7.16 14.41
N SER A 18 -24.29 5.95 14.76
CA SER A 18 -23.46 4.73 14.74
C SER A 18 -23.16 4.17 13.33
N ALA A 19 -23.73 4.74 12.27
CA ALA A 19 -23.57 4.24 10.90
C ALA A 19 -22.39 4.84 10.11
N CYS A 20 -21.75 5.91 10.60
CA CYS A 20 -20.71 6.64 9.85
C CYS A 20 -19.26 6.17 10.10
N GLY A 21 -19.03 5.10 10.87
CA GLY A 21 -17.69 4.77 11.39
C GLY A 21 -16.95 3.59 10.74
N LYS A 22 -17.60 2.76 9.92
CA LYS A 22 -16.93 1.59 9.33
C LYS A 22 -16.35 1.93 7.97
N SER A 23 -15.03 1.78 7.84
CA SER A 23 -14.34 1.92 6.56
C SER A 23 -14.91 0.94 5.54
N ASN A 24 -15.51 1.45 4.47
CA ASN A 24 -16.05 0.64 3.40
C ASN A 24 -14.93 0.28 2.42
N PHE A 25 -14.62 -1.00 2.29
CA PHE A 25 -13.60 -1.50 1.36
C PHE A 25 -13.71 -0.89 -0.04
N ARG A 26 -14.92 -0.78 -0.60
CA ARG A 26 -15.10 -0.23 -1.94
C ARG A 26 -14.66 1.23 -2.04
N SER A 27 -14.96 2.03 -1.02
CA SER A 27 -14.59 3.45 -0.99
C SER A 27 -13.09 3.60 -0.76
N GLU A 28 -12.55 2.91 0.25
CA GLU A 28 -11.13 2.93 0.58
C GLU A 28 -10.26 2.44 -0.59
N SER A 29 -10.67 1.37 -1.29
CA SER A 29 -9.98 0.88 -2.48
C SER A 29 -9.95 1.92 -3.60
N LYS A 30 -11.06 2.64 -3.85
CA LYS A 30 -11.10 3.71 -4.85
C LYS A 30 -10.15 4.86 -4.49
N GLU A 31 -10.13 5.26 -3.22
CA GLU A 31 -9.21 6.30 -2.74
C GLU A 31 -7.75 5.84 -2.79
N THR A 32 -7.50 4.57 -2.47
CA THR A 32 -6.16 3.96 -2.55
C THR A 32 -5.64 3.94 -3.98
N ILE A 33 -6.46 3.56 -4.95
CA ILE A 33 -6.10 3.60 -6.39
C ILE A 33 -5.73 5.02 -6.81
N SER A 34 -6.51 6.02 -6.40
CA SER A 34 -6.21 7.43 -6.68
C SER A 34 -4.89 7.86 -6.03
N ALA A 35 -4.66 7.52 -4.76
CA ALA A 35 -3.43 7.87 -4.05
C ALA A 35 -2.18 7.25 -4.70
N VAL A 36 -2.25 5.98 -5.13
CA VAL A 36 -1.15 5.34 -5.89
C VAL A 36 -0.92 6.07 -7.20
N LYS A 37 -1.98 6.37 -7.96
CA LYS A 37 -1.87 7.09 -9.24
C LYS A 37 -1.22 8.45 -9.06
N GLU A 38 -1.58 9.20 -8.03
CA GLU A 38 -1.00 10.51 -7.70
C GLU A 38 0.48 10.38 -7.33
N ALA A 39 0.83 9.51 -6.37
CA ALA A 39 2.21 9.28 -5.96
C ALA A 39 3.10 8.77 -7.11
N LEU A 40 2.56 7.96 -8.03
CA LEU A 40 3.24 7.55 -9.26
C LEU A 40 3.55 8.72 -10.21
N ASN A 41 2.81 9.83 -10.14
CA ASN A 41 3.07 11.05 -10.93
C ASN A 41 4.01 12.05 -10.23
N GLU A 42 4.25 11.92 -8.93
CA GLU A 42 5.14 12.83 -8.20
C GLU A 42 6.62 12.66 -8.59
N LYS A 43 7.53 13.49 -8.09
CA LYS A 43 8.97 13.20 -8.22
C LYS A 43 9.37 12.15 -7.18
N ALA A 44 10.25 11.23 -7.55
CA ALA A 44 10.79 10.25 -6.60
C ALA A 44 11.50 10.96 -5.44
N LYS A 45 11.30 10.48 -4.21
CA LYS A 45 12.05 10.95 -3.04
C LYS A 45 13.53 10.57 -3.19
N LYS A 46 14.41 11.42 -2.64
CA LYS A 46 15.85 11.10 -2.57
C LYS A 46 16.06 9.90 -1.65
N THR A 47 16.96 9.02 -2.04
CA THR A 47 17.36 7.87 -1.22
C THR A 47 18.05 8.36 0.05
N ASN A 48 17.83 7.66 1.15
CA ASN A 48 18.44 7.96 2.47
C ASN A 48 18.89 6.69 3.21
N LYS A 49 18.66 5.50 2.62
CA LYS A 49 19.10 4.22 3.13
C LYS A 49 19.67 3.35 2.01
N LYS A 50 20.59 2.48 2.41
CA LYS A 50 21.21 1.46 1.57
C LYS A 50 21.16 0.12 2.31
N SER A 51 20.81 -0.94 1.60
CA SER A 51 20.82 -2.33 2.07
C SER A 51 21.31 -3.19 0.90
N GLY A 52 22.45 -3.87 1.07
CA GLY A 52 23.17 -4.48 -0.06
C GLY A 52 23.44 -3.49 -1.20
N ASP A 53 23.04 -3.86 -2.42
CA ASP A 53 23.18 -3.05 -3.65
C ASP A 53 21.95 -2.14 -3.92
N ILE A 54 21.02 -2.04 -2.96
CA ILE A 54 19.75 -1.33 -3.11
C ILE A 54 19.78 -0.03 -2.32
N ASN A 55 19.61 1.10 -3.01
CA ASN A 55 19.39 2.41 -2.40
C ASN A 55 17.92 2.78 -2.49
N PHE A 56 17.36 3.29 -1.39
CA PHE A 56 15.94 3.65 -1.33
C PHE A 56 15.67 4.74 -0.30
N TYR A 57 14.50 5.35 -0.40
CA TYR A 57 13.92 6.26 0.58
C TYR A 57 13.17 5.44 1.63
N LEU A 58 13.61 5.56 2.88
CA LEU A 58 12.95 5.05 4.07
C LEU A 58 12.35 6.23 4.85
N PRO A 59 11.01 6.30 5.01
CA PRO A 59 10.38 7.36 5.78
C PRO A 59 10.79 7.32 7.26
N PHE A 60 10.66 8.46 7.95
CA PHE A 60 10.85 8.51 9.40
C PHE A 60 9.89 7.54 10.12
N GLY A 61 10.38 6.86 11.15
CA GLY A 61 9.64 5.84 11.91
C GLY A 61 9.69 4.43 11.34
N TYR A 62 10.23 4.24 10.13
CA TYR A 62 10.49 2.91 9.59
C TYR A 62 11.90 2.43 9.95
N GLU A 63 12.01 1.14 10.23
CA GLU A 63 13.27 0.45 10.56
C GLU A 63 13.45 -0.78 9.67
N ILE A 64 14.70 -1.17 9.42
CA ILE A 64 15.04 -2.44 8.79
C ILE A 64 15.09 -3.49 9.89
N GLU A 65 14.32 -4.56 9.74
CA GLU A 65 14.27 -5.68 10.67
C GLU A 65 15.19 -6.81 10.21
N ASP A 66 15.21 -7.09 8.91
CA ASP A 66 16.06 -8.13 8.31
C ASP A 66 16.36 -7.79 6.84
N GLU A 67 17.47 -8.32 6.32
CA GLU A 67 17.90 -8.11 4.95
C GLU A 67 18.46 -9.38 4.29
N SER A 68 18.04 -9.60 3.04
CA SER A 68 18.49 -10.67 2.17
C SER A 68 18.71 -10.11 0.76
N PRO A 69 19.37 -10.84 -0.17
CA PRO A 69 19.80 -10.28 -1.45
C PRO A 69 18.72 -9.54 -2.26
N ASN A 70 17.47 -10.02 -2.21
CA ASN A 70 16.34 -9.42 -2.94
C ASN A 70 15.18 -9.00 -2.04
N ASN A 71 15.23 -9.24 -0.73
CA ASN A 71 14.14 -8.86 0.19
C ASN A 71 14.70 -8.09 1.38
N ILE A 72 14.04 -6.99 1.71
CA ILE A 72 14.29 -6.20 2.92
C ILE A 72 13.00 -6.21 3.73
N ILE A 73 13.07 -6.71 4.96
CA ILE A 73 11.96 -6.69 5.91
C ILE A 73 12.03 -5.36 6.66
N LEU A 74 10.94 -4.61 6.61
CA LEU A 74 10.82 -3.31 7.25
C LEU A 74 9.72 -3.37 8.29
N LYS A 75 9.83 -2.53 9.32
CA LYS A 75 8.78 -2.35 10.33
C LYS A 75 8.50 -0.88 10.60
N ASN A 76 7.25 -0.57 10.93
CA ASN A 76 6.83 0.73 11.45
C ASN A 76 5.79 0.50 12.55
N GLY A 77 6.22 0.64 13.82
CA GLY A 77 5.42 0.20 14.96
C GLY A 77 5.15 -1.31 14.88
N SER A 78 3.88 -1.71 14.88
CA SER A 78 3.47 -3.11 14.77
C SER A 78 3.26 -3.60 13.34
N LYS A 79 3.45 -2.75 12.32
CA LYS A 79 3.27 -3.10 10.91
C LYS A 79 4.58 -3.61 10.33
N GLN A 80 4.52 -4.67 9.54
CA GLN A 80 5.64 -5.23 8.80
C GLN A 80 5.43 -5.12 7.29
N TYR A 81 6.53 -4.91 6.58
CA TYR A 81 6.55 -4.72 5.14
C TYR A 81 7.67 -5.56 4.54
N ILE A 82 7.45 -6.05 3.33
CA ILE A 82 8.46 -6.77 2.55
C ILE A 82 8.73 -5.95 1.30
N LEU A 83 9.90 -5.30 1.24
CA LEU A 83 10.39 -4.66 0.03
C LEU A 83 11.21 -5.68 -0.76
N PHE A 84 10.68 -6.12 -1.90
CA PHE A 84 11.35 -7.00 -2.84
C PHE A 84 11.89 -6.21 -4.03
N ASN A 85 13.09 -6.56 -4.50
CA ASN A 85 13.67 -5.98 -5.69
C ASN A 85 14.39 -7.04 -6.53
N ASN A 86 14.05 -7.14 -7.81
CA ASN A 86 14.83 -7.87 -8.80
C ASN A 86 15.66 -6.88 -9.63
N PRO A 87 16.99 -6.79 -9.40
CA PRO A 87 17.82 -5.80 -10.07
C PRO A 87 18.00 -6.05 -11.58
N GLN A 88 17.64 -7.24 -12.07
CA GLN A 88 17.67 -7.58 -13.50
C GLN A 88 16.50 -6.98 -14.29
N GLU A 89 15.49 -6.45 -13.59
CA GLU A 89 14.28 -5.93 -14.20
C GLU A 89 14.27 -4.40 -14.18
N ASN A 90 14.01 -3.79 -15.34
CA ASN A 90 13.89 -2.34 -15.44
C ASN A 90 12.50 -1.85 -14.99
N LYS A 91 12.32 -0.53 -14.89
CA LYS A 91 11.07 0.10 -14.43
C LYS A 91 9.85 -0.18 -15.33
N MET A 92 10.04 -0.62 -16.58
CA MET A 92 8.96 -0.99 -17.50
C MET A 92 8.58 -2.48 -17.45
N SER A 93 9.35 -3.30 -16.73
CA SER A 93 9.10 -4.73 -16.64
C SER A 93 7.75 -5.04 -15.96
N ASN A 94 7.10 -6.09 -16.43
CA ASN A 94 5.90 -6.65 -15.79
C ASN A 94 6.13 -8.05 -15.21
N VAL A 95 7.38 -8.53 -15.14
CA VAL A 95 7.71 -9.89 -14.69
C VAL A 95 7.31 -10.09 -13.23
N VAL A 96 7.70 -9.16 -12.34
CA VAL A 96 7.38 -9.25 -10.91
C VAL A 96 5.86 -9.15 -10.67
N TYR A 97 5.17 -8.30 -11.44
CA TYR A 97 3.70 -8.23 -11.42
C TYR A 97 3.05 -9.56 -11.82
N LYS A 98 3.46 -10.14 -12.96
CA LYS A 98 2.92 -11.42 -13.45
C LYS A 98 3.15 -12.54 -12.43
N SER A 99 4.34 -12.60 -11.84
CA SER A 99 4.66 -13.56 -10.78
C SER A 99 3.78 -13.37 -9.55
N THR A 100 3.56 -12.12 -9.12
CA THR A 100 2.69 -11.79 -7.98
C THR A 100 1.24 -12.21 -8.24
N VAL A 101 0.70 -11.94 -9.42
CA VAL A 101 -0.65 -12.35 -9.81
C VAL A 101 -0.76 -13.87 -9.92
N ALA A 102 0.24 -14.55 -10.48
CA ALA A 102 0.21 -16.01 -10.62
C ALA A 102 0.22 -16.75 -9.27
N GLN A 103 0.85 -16.16 -8.25
CA GLN A 103 0.89 -16.72 -6.89
C GLN A 103 -0.39 -16.47 -6.09
N ASN A 104 -1.22 -15.50 -6.52
CA ASN A 104 -2.42 -15.10 -5.81
C ASN A 104 -3.68 -15.42 -6.61
N LYS A 105 -4.50 -16.32 -6.07
CA LYS A 105 -5.88 -16.53 -6.55
C LYS A 105 -6.81 -15.49 -5.89
N ASP A 106 -7.86 -15.12 -6.60
CA ASP A 106 -8.98 -14.32 -6.09
C ASP A 106 -8.59 -12.93 -5.58
N LEU A 107 -7.99 -12.12 -6.44
CA LEU A 107 -7.64 -10.73 -6.15
C LEU A 107 -8.87 -9.83 -6.17
N ASP A 108 -9.07 -9.01 -5.13
CA ASP A 108 -10.15 -8.02 -5.07
C ASP A 108 -9.85 -6.77 -5.91
N ILE A 109 -8.58 -6.35 -5.94
CA ILE A 109 -8.10 -5.24 -6.76
C ILE A 109 -6.85 -5.70 -7.51
N ASN A 110 -6.83 -5.42 -8.81
CA ASN A 110 -5.67 -5.64 -9.68
C ASN A 110 -5.59 -4.51 -10.71
N GLU A 111 -4.92 -3.43 -10.32
CA GLU A 111 -4.79 -2.22 -11.12
C GLU A 111 -3.39 -2.05 -11.68
N GLN A 112 -3.31 -1.62 -12.94
CA GLN A 112 -2.06 -1.35 -13.64
C GLN A 112 -1.98 0.11 -14.05
N PHE A 113 -0.81 0.72 -13.86
CA PHE A 113 -0.53 2.10 -14.19
C PHE A 113 0.64 2.16 -15.19
N LYS A 114 0.31 2.38 -16.46
CA LYS A 114 1.30 2.52 -17.53
C LYS A 114 1.47 3.99 -17.89
N LYS A 115 2.62 4.59 -17.57
CA LYS A 115 2.92 5.98 -17.93
C LYS A 115 4.42 6.24 -17.94
N SER A 116 4.91 7.04 -18.89
CA SER A 116 6.24 7.68 -18.87
C SER A 116 7.40 6.75 -18.47
N GLY A 117 7.60 5.64 -19.19
CA GLY A 117 8.77 4.76 -18.99
C GLY A 117 8.76 3.94 -17.70
N GLN A 118 7.60 3.79 -17.06
CA GLN A 118 7.42 2.90 -15.91
C GLN A 118 6.11 2.11 -15.99
N PHE A 119 6.14 0.89 -15.46
CA PHE A 119 5.01 0.00 -15.26
C PHE A 119 4.77 -0.10 -13.76
N GLY A 120 3.73 0.57 -13.27
CA GLY A 120 3.27 0.49 -11.88
C GLY A 120 2.06 -0.42 -11.72
N TYR A 121 1.84 -0.95 -10.52
CA TYR A 121 0.64 -1.74 -10.21
C TYR A 121 0.26 -1.68 -8.73
N LEU A 122 -1.02 -1.90 -8.46
CA LEU A 122 -1.60 -2.08 -7.12
C LEU A 122 -2.41 -3.37 -7.13
N ILE A 123 -2.09 -4.27 -6.20
CA ILE A 123 -2.82 -5.50 -5.96
C ILE A 123 -3.32 -5.46 -4.51
N ILE A 124 -4.61 -5.74 -4.30
CA ILE A 124 -5.20 -5.88 -2.97
C ILE A 124 -5.97 -7.19 -2.94
N LYS A 125 -5.71 -7.98 -1.89
CA LYS A 125 -6.49 -9.15 -1.51
C LYS A 125 -7.07 -8.90 -0.12
N LYS A 126 -8.38 -8.98 -0.02
CA LYS A 126 -9.08 -8.90 1.26
C LYS A 126 -8.80 -10.14 2.08
N LEU A 127 -8.64 -9.92 3.37
CA LEU A 127 -8.54 -10.95 4.40
C LEU A 127 -9.71 -10.77 5.38
N ASP A 128 -9.70 -11.54 6.45
CA ASP A 128 -10.67 -11.41 7.53
C ASP A 128 -10.44 -10.14 8.38
N ASP A 129 -11.40 -9.79 9.24
CA ASP A 129 -11.29 -8.71 10.23
C ASP A 129 -10.88 -7.33 9.67
N ASP A 130 -11.44 -6.98 8.50
CA ASP A 130 -11.15 -5.73 7.77
C ASP A 130 -9.67 -5.57 7.40
N MET A 131 -8.89 -6.64 7.41
CA MET A 131 -7.49 -6.68 6.99
C MET A 131 -7.36 -6.96 5.49
N ASN A 132 -6.25 -6.50 4.92
CA ASN A 132 -5.94 -6.64 3.51
C ASN A 132 -4.46 -6.92 3.34
N GLU A 133 -4.13 -7.81 2.41
CA GLU A 133 -2.79 -7.86 1.84
C GLU A 133 -2.71 -6.86 0.68
N MET A 134 -1.88 -5.83 0.84
CA MET A 134 -1.70 -4.78 -0.16
C MET A 134 -0.28 -4.86 -0.72
N THR A 135 -0.19 -4.95 -2.05
CA THR A 135 1.07 -4.94 -2.79
C THR A 135 1.09 -3.81 -3.79
N ILE A 136 2.15 -3.01 -3.77
CA ILE A 136 2.42 -1.96 -4.76
C ILE A 136 3.76 -2.25 -5.41
N GLY A 137 3.86 -2.10 -6.73
CA GLY A 137 5.12 -2.30 -7.42
C GLY A 137 5.33 -1.38 -8.61
N ILE A 138 6.59 -1.25 -8.99
CA ILE A 138 7.07 -0.54 -10.18
C ILE A 138 8.18 -1.38 -10.80
N GLY A 139 7.98 -1.88 -12.01
CA GLY A 139 8.98 -2.69 -12.70
C GLY A 139 9.39 -3.94 -11.90
N GLY A 140 10.70 -4.03 -11.65
CA GLY A 140 11.35 -5.08 -10.85
C GLY A 140 11.16 -5.01 -9.33
N THR A 141 10.53 -3.97 -8.81
CA THR A 141 10.44 -3.70 -7.37
C THR A 141 9.00 -3.76 -6.89
N LYS A 142 8.75 -4.36 -5.72
CA LYS A 142 7.45 -4.32 -5.05
C LYS A 142 7.59 -4.19 -3.54
N ILE A 143 6.57 -3.65 -2.90
CA ILE A 143 6.42 -3.66 -1.45
C ILE A 143 5.06 -4.23 -1.07
N THR A 144 5.04 -5.14 -0.10
CA THR A 144 3.84 -5.84 0.38
C THR A 144 3.67 -5.62 1.88
N THR A 145 2.44 -5.42 2.35
CA THR A 145 2.09 -5.30 3.79
C THR A 145 0.71 -5.92 4.07
N LEU A 146 0.48 -6.30 5.33
CA LEU A 146 -0.86 -6.51 5.86
C LEU A 146 -1.38 -5.22 6.49
N ILE A 147 -2.61 -4.80 6.16
CA ILE A 147 -3.14 -3.51 6.61
C ILE A 147 -4.66 -3.47 6.74
N LYS A 148 -5.15 -2.70 7.70
CA LYS A 148 -6.58 -2.40 7.85
C LYS A 148 -7.10 -1.60 6.65
N THR A 149 -8.34 -1.90 6.27
CA THR A 149 -9.09 -1.23 5.20
C THR A 149 -9.04 0.30 5.35
N SER A 150 -9.25 0.79 6.57
CA SER A 150 -9.22 2.23 6.93
C SER A 150 -7.85 2.92 6.77
N SER A 151 -6.77 2.18 6.50
CA SER A 151 -5.41 2.72 6.41
C SER A 151 -4.78 2.54 5.02
N MET A 152 -5.46 1.87 4.09
CA MET A 152 -4.91 1.54 2.77
C MET A 152 -4.45 2.78 2.01
N LYS A 153 -5.27 3.81 1.90
CA LYS A 153 -4.95 5.04 1.14
C LYS A 153 -3.64 5.70 1.61
N ASN A 154 -3.54 5.97 2.91
CA ASN A 154 -2.40 6.68 3.48
C ASN A 154 -1.12 5.87 3.34
N GLU A 155 -1.21 4.56 3.59
CA GLU A 155 -0.06 3.66 3.48
C GLU A 155 0.38 3.47 2.03
N ALA A 156 -0.57 3.36 1.10
CA ALA A 156 -0.29 3.17 -0.31
C ALA A 156 0.52 4.31 -0.92
N ALA A 157 0.26 5.56 -0.51
CA ALA A 157 1.05 6.70 -0.94
C ALA A 157 2.52 6.58 -0.47
N VAL A 158 2.74 6.20 0.79
CA VAL A 158 4.08 6.01 1.37
C VAL A 158 4.82 4.86 0.68
N MET A 159 4.17 3.70 0.57
CA MET A 159 4.68 2.52 -0.12
C MET A 159 5.07 2.81 -1.58
N THR A 160 4.25 3.60 -2.29
CA THR A 160 4.55 4.02 -3.67
C THR A 160 5.83 4.85 -3.72
N GLN A 161 6.04 5.78 -2.79
CA GLN A 161 7.26 6.58 -2.74
C GLN A 161 8.51 5.76 -2.42
N MET A 162 8.39 4.76 -1.53
CA MET A 162 9.47 3.83 -1.22
C MET A 162 9.89 3.05 -2.47
N VAL A 163 8.96 2.36 -3.13
CA VAL A 163 9.24 1.58 -4.35
C VAL A 163 9.81 2.46 -5.46
N LYS A 164 9.25 3.64 -5.67
CA LYS A 164 9.67 4.56 -6.74
C LYS A 164 11.08 5.10 -6.55
N SER A 165 11.52 5.24 -5.31
CA SER A 165 12.86 5.71 -4.95
C SER A 165 13.96 4.67 -5.13
N VAL A 166 13.60 3.40 -5.36
CA VAL A 166 14.59 2.33 -5.48
C VAL A 166 15.52 2.58 -6.67
N LEU A 167 16.81 2.50 -6.39
CA LEU A 167 17.92 2.57 -7.32
C LEU A 167 18.87 1.40 -7.03
N ASN A 168 19.21 0.64 -8.07
CA ASN A 168 20.25 -0.38 -7.99
C ASN A 168 21.61 0.28 -8.22
N ASP A 169 22.59 -0.06 -7.38
CA ASP A 169 23.97 0.26 -7.71
C ASP A 169 24.33 -0.42 -9.04
N LYS A 170 24.99 0.33 -9.93
CA LYS A 170 25.45 -0.25 -11.20
C LYS A 170 26.53 -1.28 -10.88
N LYS A 171 26.29 -2.53 -11.28
CA LYS A 171 27.37 -3.53 -11.40
C LYS A 171 28.27 -3.21 -12.58
#